data_AF-Q93WW9-F1
#
_entry.id   AF-Q93WW9-F1
#
_cell.length_a   1.000
_cell.length_b   1.000
_cell.length_c   1.000
_cell.angle_alpha   90.00
_cell.angle_beta   90.00
_cell.angle_gamma   90.00
#
_symmetry.space_group_name_H-M   'P 1'
#
loop_
_entity.id
_entity.type
_entity.pdbx_description
1 polymer ?
#
loop_
_entity_poly.entity_id
_entity_poly.type
_entity_poly.pdbx_seq_one_letter_code
_entity_poly.pdbx_strand_id
1 'polypeptide(L)'
;AQDLLQPDAAEVVKNLLPHYVGGDLSALCTWPDQIRHWYKYRWSSPLHFIDTPDNACSFDYTRDCHDPKGQEDMCVAGAVRNYTTQLLHNREGSSDRRYNLSESLLFLSHFMGDIHQPMHVGFTSDEGGNTIDLRW
;
A
#
# COMPACT_ATOMS: atom_id res chain seq x y z
N ALA A 1 -14.34 -3.43 4.72
CA ALA A 1 -14.03 -1.99 4.59
C ALA A 1 -15.14 -1.26 3.82
N GLN A 2 -15.43 -1.66 2.57
CA GLN A 2 -16.41 -0.99 1.70
C GLN A 2 -17.80 -0.82 2.34
N ASP A 3 -18.34 -1.86 2.98
CA ASP A 3 -19.67 -1.81 3.60
C ASP A 3 -19.76 -0.88 4.84
N LEU A 4 -18.63 -0.41 5.34
CA LEU A 4 -18.54 0.48 6.50
C LEU A 4 -18.27 1.94 6.10
N LEU A 5 -18.22 2.24 4.80
CA LEU A 5 -17.99 3.59 4.31
C LEU A 5 -19.20 4.49 4.59
N GLN A 6 -18.91 5.73 4.99
CA GLN A 6 -19.92 6.78 5.02
C GLN A 6 -20.40 7.10 3.59
N PRO A 7 -21.62 7.63 3.40
CA PRO A 7 -22.20 7.86 2.08
C PRO A 7 -21.30 8.68 1.12
N ASP A 8 -20.62 9.70 1.64
CA ASP A 8 -19.69 10.54 0.88
C ASP A 8 -18.46 9.76 0.40
N ALA A 9 -17.86 8.95 1.28
CA ALA A 9 -16.74 8.09 0.93
C ALA A 9 -17.14 6.99 -0.07
N ALA A 10 -18.33 6.39 0.10
CA ALA A 10 -18.85 5.36 -0.79
C ALA A 10 -19.05 5.90 -2.22
N GLU A 11 -19.57 7.13 -2.37
CA GLU A 11 -19.73 7.78 -3.67
C GLU A 11 -18.37 8.03 -4.34
N VAL A 12 -17.40 8.56 -3.60
CA VAL A 12 -16.04 8.81 -4.12
C VAL A 12 -15.38 7.51 -4.56
N VAL A 13 -15.44 6.45 -3.76
CA VAL A 13 -14.88 5.13 -4.12
C VAL A 13 -15.52 4.62 -5.40
N LYS A 14 -16.85 4.67 -5.52
CA LYS A 14 -17.55 4.23 -6.72
C LYS A 14 -17.13 5.01 -7.98
N ASN A 15 -16.87 6.31 -7.85
CA ASN A 15 -16.44 7.17 -8.96
C ASN A 15 -14.97 6.95 -9.39
N LEU A 16 -14.12 6.50 -8.47
CA LEU A 16 -12.71 6.19 -8.74
C LEU A 16 -12.51 4.77 -9.28
N LEU A 17 -13.47 3.87 -9.08
CA LEU A 17 -13.40 2.51 -9.61
C LEU A 17 -13.81 2.46 -11.09
N PRO A 18 -13.17 1.60 -11.91
CA PRO A 18 -13.55 1.44 -13.30
C PRO A 18 -14.92 0.76 -13.42
N HIS A 19 -15.68 1.11 -14.46
CA HIS A 19 -17.06 0.63 -14.63
C HIS A 19 -17.21 -0.90 -14.65
N TYR A 20 -16.20 -1.64 -15.13
CA TYR A 20 -16.29 -3.09 -15.28
C TYR A 20 -16.32 -3.86 -13.96
N VAL A 21 -15.91 -3.27 -12.83
CA VAL A 21 -15.99 -3.93 -11.52
C VAL A 21 -17.31 -3.69 -10.79
N GLY A 22 -18.26 -2.98 -11.40
CA GLY A 22 -19.59 -2.77 -10.81
C GLY A 22 -19.56 -2.01 -9.46
N GLY A 23 -18.49 -1.28 -9.17
CA GLY A 23 -18.28 -0.59 -7.90
C GLY A 23 -17.75 -1.47 -6.77
N ASP A 24 -17.37 -2.72 -7.03
CA ASP A 24 -16.72 -3.59 -6.03
C ASP A 24 -15.23 -3.25 -5.89
N LEU A 25 -14.83 -2.70 -4.74
CA LEU A 25 -13.44 -2.36 -4.44
C LEU A 25 -12.58 -3.62 -4.30
N SER A 26 -13.15 -4.68 -3.72
CA SER A 26 -12.41 -5.92 -3.43
C SER A 26 -11.88 -6.60 -4.69
N ALA A 27 -12.60 -6.43 -5.81
CA ALA A 27 -12.22 -6.94 -7.12
C ALA A 27 -10.87 -6.40 -7.63
N LEU A 28 -10.39 -5.26 -7.11
CA LEU A 28 -9.12 -4.64 -7.50
C LEU A 28 -8.13 -4.47 -6.35
N CYS A 29 -8.44 -4.93 -5.14
CA CYS A 29 -7.52 -4.84 -4.02
C CYS A 29 -6.22 -5.63 -4.23
N THR A 30 -6.18 -6.60 -5.15
CA THR A 30 -4.95 -7.36 -5.50
C THR A 30 -4.15 -6.72 -6.64
N TRP A 31 -4.63 -5.62 -7.23
CA TRP A 31 -3.97 -4.97 -8.36
C TRP A 31 -2.52 -4.52 -8.07
N PRO A 32 -2.19 -3.95 -6.89
CA PRO A 32 -0.80 -3.57 -6.57
C PRO A 32 0.20 -4.74 -6.62
N ASP A 33 -0.19 -5.93 -6.16
CA ASP A 33 0.63 -7.13 -6.28
C ASP A 33 0.90 -7.53 -7.74
N GLN A 34 -0.06 -7.30 -8.63
CA GLN A 34 0.10 -7.65 -10.04
C GLN A 34 1.08 -6.70 -10.74
N ILE A 35 0.96 -5.40 -10.45
CA ILE A 35 1.74 -4.37 -11.15
C ILE A 35 3.15 -4.17 -10.59
N ARG A 36 3.45 -4.56 -9.34
CA ARG A 36 4.80 -4.38 -8.75
C ARG A 36 5.92 -5.04 -9.57
N HIS A 37 5.58 -6.04 -10.38
CA HIS A 37 6.51 -6.73 -11.29
C HIS A 37 6.71 -6.03 -12.63
N TRP A 38 5.82 -5.10 -13.00
CA TRP A 38 5.88 -4.38 -14.27
C TRP A 38 6.98 -3.33 -14.23
N TYR A 39 7.73 -3.18 -15.32
CA TYR A 39 8.86 -2.23 -15.39
C TYR A 39 8.49 -0.82 -14.92
N LYS A 40 7.32 -0.32 -15.33
CA LYS A 40 6.80 1.01 -14.94
C LYS A 40 6.54 1.16 -13.44
N TYR A 41 6.23 0.08 -12.73
CA TYR A 41 5.80 0.08 -11.33
C TYR A 41 6.77 -0.66 -10.41
N ARG A 42 7.98 -1.03 -10.88
CA ARG A 42 8.99 -1.68 -10.02
C ARG A 42 9.31 -0.90 -8.74
N TRP A 43 9.18 0.43 -8.78
CA TRP A 43 9.35 1.30 -7.63
C TRP A 43 8.34 1.02 -6.50
N SER A 44 7.19 0.40 -6.79
CA SER A 44 6.18 0.08 -5.77
C SER A 44 6.51 -1.19 -4.98
N SER A 45 7.46 -2.02 -5.44
CA SER A 45 7.77 -3.31 -4.78
C SER A 45 8.15 -3.18 -3.29
N PRO A 46 9.00 -2.24 -2.86
CA PRO A 46 9.32 -2.05 -1.44
C PRO A 46 8.14 -1.51 -0.61
N LEU A 47 7.11 -0.94 -1.25
CA LEU A 47 5.98 -0.34 -0.55
C LEU A 47 5.02 -1.37 0.07
N HIS A 48 5.22 -2.67 -0.17
CA HIS A 48 4.38 -3.74 0.36
C HIS A 48 4.78 -4.21 1.76
N PHE A 49 5.96 -3.81 2.25
CA PHE A 49 6.51 -4.33 3.50
C PHE A 49 7.36 -3.30 4.24
N ILE A 50 7.83 -3.68 5.42
CA ILE A 50 8.86 -3.02 6.22
C ILE A 50 9.84 -4.10 6.68
N ASP A 51 11.12 -3.88 6.41
CA ASP A 51 12.21 -4.67 6.96
C ASP A 51 12.61 -4.08 8.31
N THR A 52 12.46 -4.86 9.39
CA THR A 52 12.93 -4.48 10.73
C THR A 52 14.20 -5.24 11.11
N PRO A 53 15.08 -4.69 11.96
CA PRO A 53 16.29 -5.38 12.37
C PRO A 53 15.97 -6.69 13.08
N ASP A 54 16.73 -7.73 12.72
CA ASP A 54 16.59 -9.07 13.28
C ASP A 54 16.55 -9.06 14.81
N ASN A 55 15.57 -9.77 15.38
CA ASN A 55 15.34 -9.90 16.82
C ASN A 55 15.05 -8.59 17.59
N ALA A 56 14.93 -7.44 16.90
CA ALA A 56 14.58 -6.18 17.58
C ALA A 56 13.12 -6.14 18.02
N CYS A 57 12.24 -6.88 17.32
CA CYS A 57 10.80 -6.98 17.58
C CYS A 57 10.13 -5.61 17.82
N SER A 58 10.63 -4.59 17.12
CA SER A 58 10.23 -3.20 17.27
C SER A 58 10.43 -2.47 15.95
N PHE A 59 9.50 -1.57 15.67
CA PHE A 59 9.51 -0.71 14.49
C PHE A 59 9.88 0.72 14.89
N ASP A 60 10.81 1.31 14.14
CA ASP A 60 11.13 2.73 14.16
C ASP A 60 11.08 3.28 12.74
N TYR A 61 10.22 4.27 12.49
CA TYR A 61 9.95 4.76 11.13
C TYR A 61 11.21 5.32 10.45
N THR A 62 12.02 6.10 11.17
CA THR A 62 13.21 6.73 10.60
C THR A 62 14.30 5.72 10.29
N ARG A 63 14.40 4.66 11.11
CA ARG A 63 15.35 3.56 10.90
C ARG A 63 14.89 2.57 9.83
N ASP A 64 13.61 2.23 9.79
CA ASP A 64 13.10 1.04 9.06
C ASP A 64 12.33 1.38 7.78
N CYS A 65 11.80 2.60 7.65
CA CYS A 65 10.99 2.96 6.48
C CYS A 65 11.84 3.49 5.31
N HIS A 66 12.58 2.59 4.67
CA HIS A 66 13.36 2.89 3.49
C HIS A 66 13.42 1.69 2.53
N ASP A 67 13.77 1.92 1.26
CA ASP A 67 14.03 0.83 0.32
C ASP A 67 15.46 0.24 0.52
N PRO A 68 15.84 -0.86 -0.18
CA PRO A 68 17.19 -1.42 -0.08
C PRO A 68 18.33 -0.49 -0.52
N LYS A 69 18.03 0.66 -1.13
CA LYS A 69 19.00 1.70 -1.52
C LYS A 69 19.07 2.84 -0.51
N GLY A 70 18.29 2.77 0.57
CA GLY A 70 18.22 3.78 1.62
C GLY A 70 17.35 5.00 1.24
N GLN A 71 16.49 4.88 0.23
CA GLN A 71 15.52 5.94 -0.07
C GLN A 71 14.43 5.93 1.01
N GLU A 72 14.35 7.00 1.79
CA GLU A 72 13.36 7.20 2.85
C GLU A 72 11.91 7.14 2.32
N ASP A 73 10.97 6.84 3.22
CA ASP A 73 9.51 6.71 2.98
C ASP A 73 9.11 5.56 2.03
N MET A 74 10.07 4.78 1.52
CA MET A 74 9.82 3.68 0.58
C MET A 74 9.52 2.35 1.30
N CYS A 75 8.50 2.37 2.17
CA CYS A 75 7.97 1.21 2.88
C CYS A 75 6.43 1.27 2.97
N VAL A 76 5.76 0.23 3.47
CA VAL A 76 4.29 0.22 3.56
C VAL A 76 3.70 1.33 4.44
N ALA A 77 4.35 1.69 5.55
CA ALA A 77 3.90 2.82 6.38
C ALA A 77 3.99 4.17 5.64
N GLY A 78 5.09 4.40 4.92
CA GLY A 78 5.26 5.59 4.07
C GLY A 78 4.26 5.63 2.92
N ALA A 79 3.97 4.48 2.31
CA ALA A 79 2.96 4.36 1.26
C ALA A 79 1.56 4.70 1.77
N VAL A 80 1.15 4.15 2.93
CA VAL A 80 -0.14 4.47 3.56
C VAL A 80 -0.27 5.97 3.79
N ARG A 81 0.77 6.62 4.34
CA ARG A 81 0.81 8.08 4.53
C ARG A 81 0.67 8.82 3.20
N ASN A 82 1.48 8.47 2.21
CA ASN A 82 1.51 9.13 0.90
C ASN A 82 0.15 9.06 0.19
N TYR A 83 -0.43 7.87 0.05
CA TYR A 83 -1.70 7.71 -0.68
C TYR A 83 -2.90 8.23 0.09
N THR A 84 -2.85 8.25 1.42
CA THR A 84 -3.83 8.99 2.24
C THR A 84 -3.77 10.49 1.92
N THR A 85 -2.58 11.09 1.89
CA THR A 85 -2.40 12.51 1.54
C THR A 85 -2.90 12.82 0.12
N GLN A 86 -2.60 11.97 -0.86
CA GLN A 86 -3.08 12.15 -2.24
C GLN A 86 -4.61 12.15 -2.33
N LEU A 87 -5.29 11.25 -1.61
CA LEU A 87 -6.76 11.19 -1.59
C LEU A 87 -7.39 12.36 -0.83
N LEU A 88 -6.72 12.92 0.18
CA LEU A 88 -7.21 14.11 0.89
C LEU A 88 -7.21 15.35 -0.01
N HIS A 89 -6.22 15.51 -0.89
CA HIS A 89 -6.17 16.63 -1.84
C HIS A 89 -7.34 16.66 -2.83
N ASN A 90 -7.97 15.51 -3.11
CA ASN A 90 -9.21 15.46 -3.91
C ASN A 90 -10.34 16.26 -3.26
N ARG A 91 -10.42 16.26 -1.93
CA ARG A 91 -11.50 16.92 -1.18
C ARG A 91 -11.40 18.44 -1.20
N GLU A 92 -10.19 18.98 -1.37
CA GLU A 92 -9.92 20.43 -1.34
C GLU A 92 -10.20 21.12 -2.68
N GLY A 93 -10.70 20.40 -3.69
CA GLY A 93 -10.90 20.96 -5.04
C GLY A 93 -9.60 21.26 -5.79
N SER A 94 -8.47 20.87 -5.19
CA SER A 94 -7.14 20.86 -5.77
C SER A 94 -7.09 19.75 -6.82
N SER A 95 -7.52 20.05 -8.05
CA SER A 95 -7.30 19.19 -9.22
C SER A 95 -5.82 19.22 -9.61
N ASP A 96 -4.95 18.79 -8.70
CA ASP A 96 -3.56 18.55 -9.03
C ASP A 96 -3.51 17.33 -9.95
N ARG A 97 -3.50 17.61 -11.26
CA ARG A 97 -3.46 16.64 -12.38
C ARG A 97 -2.28 15.67 -12.31
N ARG A 98 -1.39 15.81 -11.31
CA ARG A 98 -0.23 14.95 -11.10
C ARG A 98 -0.57 13.57 -10.51
N TYR A 99 -1.66 13.42 -9.77
CA TYR A 99 -1.98 12.15 -9.09
C TYR A 99 -3.10 11.38 -9.79
N ASN A 100 -2.88 10.08 -10.01
CA ASN A 100 -3.94 9.18 -10.43
C ASN A 100 -4.67 8.65 -9.19
N LEU A 101 -5.76 9.31 -8.81
CA LEU A 101 -6.51 8.98 -7.59
C LEU A 101 -7.10 7.56 -7.58
N SER A 102 -7.33 6.97 -8.75
CA SER A 102 -7.74 5.57 -8.85
C SER A 102 -6.61 4.66 -8.38
N GLU A 103 -5.38 4.91 -8.83
CA GLU A 103 -4.20 4.19 -8.32
C GLU A 103 -4.01 4.46 -6.83
N SER A 104 -4.16 5.71 -6.37
CA SER A 104 -4.03 6.05 -4.95
C SER A 104 -5.00 5.27 -4.07
N LEU A 105 -6.26 5.13 -4.49
CA LEU A 105 -7.27 4.35 -3.79
C LEU A 105 -6.90 2.86 -3.72
N LEU A 106 -6.48 2.28 -4.86
CA LEU A 106 -6.14 0.85 -4.92
C LEU A 106 -4.89 0.54 -4.10
N PHE A 107 -3.84 1.37 -4.21
CA PHE A 107 -2.64 1.25 -3.40
C PHE A 107 -2.95 1.37 -1.91
N LEU A 108 -3.68 2.41 -1.49
CA LEU A 108 -4.01 2.57 -0.07
C LEU A 108 -4.82 1.38 0.46
N SER A 109 -5.82 0.91 -0.30
CA SER A 109 -6.67 -0.22 0.10
C SER A 109 -5.86 -1.51 0.26
N HIS A 110 -4.89 -1.75 -0.62
CA HIS A 110 -3.99 -2.88 -0.56
C HIS A 110 -2.99 -2.78 0.59
N PHE A 111 -2.30 -1.64 0.71
CA PHE A 111 -1.26 -1.42 1.73
C PHE A 111 -1.82 -1.39 3.15
N MET A 112 -3.07 -0.99 3.32
CA MET A 112 -3.77 -1.18 4.60
C MET A 112 -3.96 -2.66 4.94
N GLY A 113 -4.10 -3.55 3.96
CA GLY A 113 -4.05 -5.00 4.19
C GLY A 113 -2.64 -5.45 4.56
N ASP A 114 -1.65 -5.09 3.75
CA ASP A 114 -0.25 -5.49 3.92
C ASP A 114 0.31 -5.10 5.29
N ILE A 115 0.12 -3.85 5.74
CA ILE A 115 0.64 -3.39 7.04
C ILE A 115 0.03 -4.14 8.24
N HIS A 116 -1.14 -4.77 8.07
CA HIS A 116 -1.77 -5.59 9.09
C HIS A 116 -1.37 -7.07 8.99
N GLN A 117 -0.66 -7.48 7.94
CA GLN A 117 -0.12 -8.84 7.80
C GLN A 117 1.20 -8.92 8.59
N PRO A 118 1.29 -9.71 9.69
CA PRO A 118 2.44 -9.67 10.59
C PRO A 118 3.80 -9.91 9.90
N MET A 119 3.86 -10.79 8.92
CA MET A 119 5.09 -11.13 8.21
C MET A 119 5.50 -10.07 7.18
N HIS A 120 4.67 -9.07 6.86
CA HIS A 120 5.07 -7.90 6.07
C HIS A 120 5.81 -6.85 6.90
N VAL A 121 5.87 -7.00 8.22
CA VAL A 121 6.66 -6.17 9.14
C VAL A 121 7.58 -7.09 9.94
N GLY A 122 8.47 -7.76 9.20
CA GLY A 122 9.29 -8.87 9.68
C GLY A 122 10.78 -8.55 9.73
N PHE A 123 11.60 -9.60 9.86
CA PHE A 123 13.05 -9.44 9.87
C PHE A 123 13.60 -9.25 8.46
N THR A 124 14.63 -8.42 8.35
CA THR A 124 15.31 -8.16 7.09
C THR A 124 15.97 -9.43 6.55
N SER A 125 16.64 -10.21 7.41
CA SER A 125 17.47 -11.32 6.93
C SER A 125 16.66 -12.52 6.43
N ASP A 126 15.43 -12.70 6.91
CA ASP A 126 14.56 -13.79 6.49
C ASP A 126 13.51 -13.39 5.45
N GLU A 127 13.57 -12.14 4.97
CA GLU A 127 12.61 -11.51 4.04
C GLU A 127 11.16 -11.62 4.57
N GLY A 128 10.93 -11.34 5.85
CA GLY A 128 9.62 -11.54 6.46
C GLY A 128 9.20 -13.02 6.43
N GLY A 129 10.15 -13.91 6.71
CA GLY A 129 9.95 -15.36 6.70
C GLY A 129 9.82 -16.02 5.33
N ASN A 130 9.93 -15.30 4.22
CA ASN A 130 9.88 -15.89 2.87
C ASN A 130 11.01 -16.90 2.63
N THR A 131 12.15 -16.75 3.31
CA THR A 131 13.29 -17.67 3.20
C THR A 131 13.27 -18.81 4.23
N ILE A 132 12.22 -18.89 5.05
CA ILE A 132 12.03 -19.97 6.04
C ILE A 132 11.19 -21.08 5.43
N ASP A 133 11.86 -22.07 4.83
CA ASP A 133 11.20 -23.24 4.27
C ASP A 133 10.54 -24.12 5.34
N LEU A 134 9.27 -24.48 5.10
CA LEU A 134 8.49 -25.33 5.99
C LEU A 134 7.50 -26.20 5.20
N ARG A 135 6.69 -26.99 5.90
CA ARG A 135 5.56 -27.74 5.32
C ARG A 135 4.27 -27.26 5.96
N TRP A 136 3.33 -26.83 5.13
CA TRP A 136 1.98 -26.43 5.53
C TRP A 136 1.03 -27.63 5.53
#